data_AF-A0A7S2GHM9-F1
#
_entry.id   AF-A0A7S2GHM9-F1
#
_cell.length_a   1.000
_cell.length_b   1.000
_cell.length_c   1.000
_cell.angle_alpha   90.00
_cell.angle_beta   90.00
_cell.angle_gamma   90.00
#
_symmetry.space_group_name_H-M   'P 1'
#
loop_
_entity.id
_entity.type
_entity.pdbx_description
1 polymer ?
#
loop_
_entity_poly.entity_id
_entity_poly.type
_entity_poly.pdbx_seq_one_letter_code
_entity_poly.pdbx_strand_id
1 'polypeptide(L)'
;WNQVITLNGDPENWDPATTTIRLRLWDQDSTTSEFIGQVEILLVDLIRRPVRRLLVSKKNGDPVTSHFKPPIPCEIHVGVVVASIPAAWPKPTEHMHDGVPIEEAVFPRHIFMMTRGTRGDVQPFVALARGMAESRGWLVTICTELEFRGFIQQKSKGLKRGAIRFLPSGGDTAKRIERWEARQLMQAKTEIAEMLMLAFSEASFFASATVFVRQIEVLKKERPVDLIINSFTLTGVAMLASERCEVPMA
;
A
#
# COMPACT_ATOMS: atom_id res chain seq x y z
N TRP A 1 -14.38 11.94 -13.95
CA TRP A 1 -13.44 13.00 -14.35
C TRP A 1 -12.23 12.33 -14.96
N ASN A 2 -12.10 12.38 -16.29
CA ASN A 2 -10.91 11.90 -16.99
C ASN A 2 -10.16 13.14 -17.47
N GLN A 3 -8.94 13.37 -16.96
CA GLN A 3 -8.11 14.49 -17.35
C GLN A 3 -6.76 13.95 -17.83
N VAL A 4 -6.29 14.49 -18.96
CA VAL A 4 -4.93 14.26 -19.43
C VAL A 4 -4.10 15.45 -18.99
N ILE A 5 -3.07 15.19 -18.18
CA ILE A 5 -2.19 16.22 -17.64
C ILE A 5 -0.86 16.10 -18.38
N THR A 6 -0.49 17.16 -19.10
CA THR A 6 0.85 17.30 -19.65
C THR A 6 1.79 17.73 -18.52
N LEU A 7 2.82 16.94 -18.27
CA LEU A 7 3.82 17.28 -17.26
C LEU A 7 4.77 18.34 -17.85
N ASN A 8 4.95 19.45 -17.13
CA ASN A 8 5.82 20.54 -17.55
C ASN A 8 7.30 20.14 -17.40
N GLY A 9 8.12 20.46 -18.41
CA GLY A 9 9.56 20.21 -18.43
C GLY A 9 10.00 19.47 -19.69
N ASP A 10 11.27 19.11 -19.74
CA ASP A 10 11.84 18.26 -20.79
C ASP A 10 11.94 16.81 -20.28
N PRO A 11 11.06 15.89 -20.71
CA PRO A 11 11.04 14.50 -20.25
C PRO A 11 12.35 13.75 -20.52
N GLU A 12 13.15 14.19 -21.50
CA GLU A 12 14.43 13.55 -21.82
C GLU A 12 15.44 13.69 -20.66
N ASN A 13 15.30 14.73 -19.83
CA ASN A 13 16.18 14.99 -18.69
C ASN A 13 15.71 14.30 -17.40
N TRP A 14 14.58 13.62 -17.41
CA TRP A 14 14.09 12.92 -16.22
C TRP A 14 14.65 11.52 -16.15
N ASP A 15 15.14 11.11 -14.98
CA ASP A 15 15.41 9.71 -14.68
C ASP A 15 14.12 9.06 -14.12
N PRO A 16 13.48 8.13 -14.86
CA PRO A 16 12.26 7.49 -14.39
C PRO A 16 12.42 6.72 -13.07
N ALA A 17 13.63 6.24 -12.76
CA ALA A 17 13.89 5.44 -11.57
C ALA A 17 13.87 6.27 -10.28
N THR A 18 14.17 7.57 -10.37
CA THR A 18 14.26 8.49 -9.21
C THR A 18 13.17 9.56 -9.21
N THR A 19 12.54 9.82 -10.36
CA THR A 19 11.48 10.82 -10.48
C THR A 19 10.18 10.36 -9.82
N THR A 20 9.64 11.16 -8.92
CA THR A 20 8.36 10.91 -8.23
C THR A 20 7.28 11.85 -8.75
N ILE A 21 6.16 11.30 -9.19
CA ILE A 21 4.96 12.05 -9.54
C ILE A 21 4.12 12.22 -8.27
N ARG A 22 3.79 13.47 -7.93
CA ARG A 22 2.89 13.81 -6.84
C ARG A 22 1.64 14.47 -7.39
N LEU A 23 0.48 13.89 -7.12
CA LEU A 23 -0.82 14.44 -7.48
C LEU A 23 -1.52 14.92 -6.22
N ARG A 24 -2.08 16.14 -6.24
CA ARG A 24 -2.78 16.75 -5.11
C ARG A 24 -4.20 17.10 -5.52
N LEU A 25 -5.14 16.73 -4.66
CA LEU A 25 -6.56 17.03 -4.80
C LEU A 25 -6.90 18.19 -3.88
N TRP A 26 -7.55 19.20 -4.46
CA TRP A 26 -8.04 20.38 -3.77
C TRP A 26 -9.51 20.53 -4.08
N ASP A 27 -10.30 20.91 -3.07
CA ASP A 27 -11.64 21.41 -3.26
C ASP A 27 -11.55 22.90 -3.59
N GLN A 28 -12.13 23.31 -4.70
CA GLN A 28 -12.19 24.72 -5.11
C GLN A 28 -13.61 25.23 -4.87
N ASP A 29 -13.94 25.44 -3.59
CA ASP A 29 -15.10 26.25 -3.24
C ASP A 29 -14.74 27.74 -3.25
N SER A 30 -15.74 28.57 -3.55
CA SER A 30 -15.63 29.97 -3.99
C SER A 30 -14.81 30.94 -3.11
N THR A 31 -14.39 30.54 -1.92
CA THR A 31 -13.71 31.41 -0.94
C THR A 31 -12.42 30.82 -0.35
N THR A 32 -12.23 29.49 -0.35
CA THR A 32 -11.01 28.86 0.16
C THR A 32 -10.72 27.55 -0.57
N SER A 33 -9.51 27.39 -1.11
CA SER A 33 -9.06 26.10 -1.62
C SER A 33 -8.73 25.16 -0.46
N GLU A 34 -9.54 24.13 -0.22
CA GLU A 34 -9.28 23.14 0.83
C GLU A 34 -8.47 21.97 0.27
N PHE A 35 -7.42 21.55 0.99
CA PHE A 35 -6.65 20.38 0.59
C PHE A 35 -7.38 19.09 0.98
N ILE A 36 -7.75 18.28 -0.01
CA ILE A 36 -8.42 16.99 0.22
C ILE A 36 -7.39 15.90 0.53
N GLY A 37 -6.39 15.76 -0.33
CA GLY A 37 -5.44 14.65 -0.24
C GLY A 37 -4.41 14.62 -1.36
N GLN A 38 -3.50 13.66 -1.29
CA GLN A 38 -2.44 13.49 -2.27
C GLN A 38 -2.12 12.02 -2.51
N VAL A 39 -1.48 11.75 -3.65
CA VAL A 39 -0.81 10.47 -3.93
C VAL A 39 0.59 10.71 -4.47
N GLU A 40 1.44 9.71 -4.27
CA GLU A 40 2.81 9.70 -4.79
C GLU A 40 3.09 8.36 -5.45
N ILE A 41 3.76 8.40 -6.60
CA ILE A 41 4.22 7.21 -7.33
C ILE A 41 5.52 7.52 -8.07
N LEU A 42 6.44 6.56 -8.07
CA LEU A 42 7.64 6.62 -8.91
C LEU A 42 7.23 6.54 -10.38
N LEU A 43 7.81 7.41 -11.22
CA LEU A 43 7.53 7.47 -12.64
C LEU A 43 7.76 6.11 -13.32
N VAL A 44 8.86 5.41 -12.99
CA VAL A 44 9.13 4.05 -13.51
C VAL A 44 8.02 3.05 -13.18
N ASP A 45 7.39 3.15 -12.01
CA ASP A 45 6.35 2.21 -11.60
C ASP A 45 5.01 2.47 -12.29
N LEU A 46 4.79 3.72 -12.71
CA LEU A 46 3.67 4.12 -13.56
C LEU A 46 3.93 3.78 -15.04
N ILE A 47 5.18 3.87 -15.53
CA ILE A 47 5.51 3.44 -16.89
C ILE A 47 5.38 1.93 -17.03
N ARG A 48 5.84 1.17 -16.02
CA ARG A 48 5.76 -0.31 -16.02
C ARG A 48 4.34 -0.84 -16.10
N ARG A 49 3.34 -0.11 -15.61
CA ARG A 49 1.92 -0.47 -15.78
C ARG A 49 1.12 0.71 -16.28
N PRO A 50 0.51 0.61 -17.48
CA PRO A 50 -0.13 1.74 -18.14
C PRO A 50 -1.27 2.34 -17.33
N VAL A 51 -1.88 1.59 -16.40
CA VAL A 51 -2.87 2.11 -15.44
C VAL A 51 -2.57 1.57 -14.05
N ARG A 52 -2.61 2.46 -13.05
CA ARG A 52 -2.44 2.16 -11.63
C ARG A 52 -3.57 2.77 -10.82
N ARG A 53 -4.03 2.03 -9.82
CA ARG A 53 -4.90 2.55 -8.77
C ARG A 53 -4.08 2.98 -7.58
N LEU A 54 -4.22 4.24 -7.19
CA LEU A 54 -3.46 4.86 -6.11
C LEU A 54 -4.41 5.30 -5.00
N LEU A 55 -4.10 4.90 -3.77
CA LEU A 55 -4.84 5.30 -2.57
C LEU A 55 -4.49 6.74 -2.21
N VAL A 56 -5.51 7.61 -2.11
CA VAL A 56 -5.35 9.00 -1.70
C VAL A 56 -5.14 9.08 -0.20
N SER A 57 -4.09 9.81 0.21
CA SER A 57 -3.75 10.02 1.62
C SER A 57 -3.82 11.50 2.01
N LYS A 58 -4.22 11.75 3.25
CA LYS A 58 -4.14 13.05 3.92
C LYS A 58 -2.67 13.39 4.24
N LYS A 59 -2.42 14.62 4.71
CA LYS A 59 -1.06 15.07 5.11
C LYS A 59 -0.44 14.22 6.22
N ASN A 60 -1.26 13.61 7.07
CA ASN A 60 -0.83 12.74 8.18
C ASN A 60 -0.67 11.26 7.77
N GLY A 61 -0.74 10.97 6.47
CA GLY A 61 -0.63 9.62 5.90
C GLY A 61 -1.94 8.84 5.84
N ASP A 62 -2.94 9.18 6.66
CA ASP A 62 -4.19 8.43 6.73
C ASP A 62 -4.93 8.46 5.39
N PRO A 63 -5.67 7.38 5.05
CA PRO A 63 -6.46 7.36 3.84
C PRO A 63 -7.53 8.46 3.85
N VAL A 64 -7.75 9.08 2.70
CA VAL A 64 -8.96 9.86 2.47
C VAL A 64 -10.10 8.87 2.24
N THR A 65 -11.22 9.05 2.95
CA THR A 65 -12.39 8.19 2.85
C THR A 65 -13.63 9.02 2.57
N SER A 66 -14.62 8.41 1.90
CA SER A 66 -15.92 9.02 1.68
C SER A 66 -16.68 9.19 2.99
N HIS A 67 -17.62 10.14 3.02
CA HIS A 67 -18.54 10.31 4.14
C HIS A 67 -19.65 9.23 4.24
N PHE A 68 -19.79 8.36 3.23
CA PHE A 68 -20.75 7.25 3.24
C PHE A 68 -20.40 6.20 4.30
N LYS A 69 -21.39 5.41 4.72
CA LYS A 69 -21.21 4.28 5.64
C LYS A 69 -21.49 2.96 4.91
N PRO A 70 -20.53 2.01 4.89
CA PRO A 70 -19.17 2.13 5.41
C PRO A 70 -18.31 3.11 4.58
N PRO A 71 -17.31 3.78 5.20
CA PRO A 71 -16.43 4.71 4.48
C PRO A 71 -15.65 4.01 3.37
N ILE A 72 -15.73 4.51 2.14
CA ILE A 72 -15.00 3.96 1.00
C ILE A 72 -13.69 4.74 0.83
N PRO A 73 -12.53 4.08 0.75
CA PRO A 73 -11.27 4.76 0.46
C PRO A 73 -11.32 5.49 -0.88
N CYS A 74 -10.82 6.72 -0.91
CA CYS A 74 -10.66 7.49 -2.12
C CYS A 74 -9.45 6.95 -2.90
N GLU A 75 -9.67 6.59 -4.16
CA GLU A 75 -8.67 6.05 -5.05
C GLU A 75 -8.66 6.88 -6.35
N ILE A 76 -7.47 7.13 -6.90
CA ILE A 76 -7.34 7.70 -8.23
C ILE A 76 -6.71 6.70 -9.19
N HIS A 77 -7.25 6.64 -10.41
CA HIS A 77 -6.67 5.86 -11.49
C HIS A 77 -5.76 6.78 -12.30
N VAL A 78 -4.48 6.44 -12.33
CA VAL A 78 -3.47 7.18 -13.06
C VAL A 78 -2.88 6.27 -14.10
N GLY A 79 -2.77 6.75 -15.32
CA GLY A 79 -2.12 6.03 -16.39
C GLY A 79 -1.20 6.91 -17.21
N VAL A 80 -0.30 6.28 -17.94
CA VAL A 80 0.58 6.97 -18.90
C VAL A 80 0.05 6.71 -20.30
N VAL A 81 -0.07 7.77 -21.09
CA VAL A 81 -0.39 7.66 -22.50
C VAL A 81 0.83 7.06 -23.20
N VAL A 82 0.74 5.80 -23.63
CA VAL A 82 1.89 5.05 -24.16
C VAL A 82 2.56 5.76 -25.34
N ALA A 83 1.77 6.42 -26.19
CA ALA A 83 2.27 7.18 -27.33
C ALA A 83 3.10 8.41 -26.95
N SER A 84 3.00 8.90 -25.70
CA SER A 84 3.77 10.05 -25.21
C SER A 84 5.01 9.65 -24.41
N ILE A 85 5.35 8.36 -24.33
CA ILE A 85 6.55 7.89 -23.62
C ILE A 85 7.79 8.14 -24.51
N PRO A 86 8.81 8.88 -24.03
CA PRO A 86 10.07 9.06 -24.74
C PRO A 86 10.71 7.72 -25.12
N ALA A 87 11.33 7.64 -26.30
CA ALA A 87 11.93 6.40 -26.79
C ALA A 87 13.07 5.88 -25.89
N ALA A 88 13.74 6.77 -25.16
CA ALA A 88 14.82 6.42 -24.22
C ALA A 88 14.32 5.80 -22.90
N TRP A 89 13.03 5.95 -22.59
CA TRP A 89 12.46 5.43 -21.34
C TRP A 89 12.19 3.93 -21.42
N PRO A 90 12.15 3.22 -20.28
CA PRO A 90 11.78 1.81 -20.26
C PRO A 90 10.39 1.63 -20.86
N LYS A 91 10.22 0.64 -21.73
CA LYS A 91 8.88 0.28 -22.23
C LYS A 91 8.06 -0.33 -21.09
N PRO A 92 6.73 -0.18 -21.11
CA PRO A 92 5.85 -0.84 -20.14
C PRO A 92 6.20 -2.32 -20.04
N THR A 93 6.71 -2.71 -18.88
CA THR A 93 7.03 -4.10 -18.54
C THR A 93 6.10 -4.46 -17.40
N GLU A 94 5.12 -5.30 -17.67
CA GLU A 94 4.26 -5.82 -16.61
C GLU A 94 5.14 -6.58 -15.60
N HIS A 95 4.75 -6.58 -14.32
CA HIS A 95 5.51 -7.33 -13.32
C HIS A 95 5.42 -8.80 -13.65
N MET A 96 6.51 -9.38 -14.16
CA MET A 96 6.54 -10.77 -14.59
C MET A 96 6.94 -11.72 -13.45
N HIS A 97 6.34 -12.91 -13.44
CA HIS A 97 6.75 -14.11 -12.75
C HIS A 97 6.92 -15.21 -13.81
N ASP A 98 8.13 -15.75 -13.96
CA ASP A 98 8.49 -16.69 -15.03
C ASP A 98 8.11 -16.23 -16.46
N GLY A 99 8.19 -14.91 -16.70
CA GLY A 99 7.86 -14.31 -18.00
C GLY A 99 6.37 -14.02 -18.22
N VAL A 100 5.52 -14.29 -17.24
CA VAL A 100 4.07 -14.05 -17.28
C VAL A 100 3.70 -12.97 -16.25
N PRO A 101 2.81 -12.01 -16.56
CA PRO A 101 2.35 -11.02 -15.57
C PRO A 101 1.88 -11.69 -14.29
N ILE A 102 2.24 -11.19 -13.10
CA ILE A 102 1.83 -11.79 -11.80
C ILE A 102 0.30 -11.93 -11.71
N GLU A 103 -0.42 -11.02 -12.36
CA GLU A 103 -1.88 -11.05 -12.49
C GLU A 103 -2.39 -12.30 -13.22
N GLU A 104 -1.64 -12.77 -14.20
CA GLU A 104 -1.96 -13.92 -15.06
C GLU A 104 -1.29 -15.21 -14.56
N ALA A 105 -0.22 -15.11 -13.77
CA ALA A 105 0.46 -16.26 -13.19
C ALA A 105 -0.43 -16.98 -12.17
N VAL A 106 -0.44 -18.31 -12.25
CA VAL A 106 -1.19 -19.21 -11.36
C VAL A 106 -0.32 -19.55 -10.16
N PHE A 107 -0.85 -19.29 -8.96
CA PHE A 107 -0.19 -19.66 -7.70
C PHE A 107 -1.10 -20.61 -6.92
N PRO A 108 -0.54 -21.59 -6.18
CA PRO A 108 -1.35 -22.55 -5.44
C PRO A 108 -2.20 -21.93 -4.33
N ARG A 109 -1.71 -20.82 -3.74
CA ARG A 109 -2.40 -20.05 -2.69
C ARG A 109 -2.06 -18.57 -2.79
N HIS A 110 -2.96 -17.74 -2.30
CA HIS A 110 -2.81 -16.30 -2.13
C HIS A 110 -3.07 -15.88 -0.68
N ILE A 111 -2.03 -15.42 -0.01
CA ILE A 111 -2.11 -14.92 1.38
C ILE A 111 -2.11 -13.39 1.39
N PHE A 112 -2.94 -12.80 2.23
CA PHE A 112 -2.99 -11.37 2.49
C PHE A 112 -2.45 -11.06 3.88
N MET A 113 -1.30 -10.40 3.94
CA MET A 113 -0.62 -10.01 5.17
C MET A 113 -0.94 -8.56 5.53
N MET A 114 -1.50 -8.34 6.71
CA MET A 114 -1.85 -7.02 7.25
C MET A 114 -0.83 -6.64 8.32
N THR A 115 -0.06 -5.57 8.10
CA THR A 115 0.88 -5.08 9.11
C THR A 115 1.02 -3.57 9.05
N ARG A 116 1.13 -2.94 10.22
CA ARG A 116 1.46 -1.51 10.38
C ARG A 116 2.37 -1.38 11.60
N GLY A 117 3.26 -0.40 11.56
CA GLY A 117 4.23 -0.19 12.62
C GLY A 117 5.56 0.33 12.10
N THR A 118 6.58 0.15 12.92
CA THR A 118 7.96 0.43 12.55
C THR A 118 8.54 -0.67 11.66
N ARG A 119 9.78 -0.47 11.23
CA ARG A 119 10.55 -1.51 10.54
C ARG A 119 10.62 -2.83 11.33
N GLY A 120 10.66 -2.77 12.66
CA GLY A 120 10.67 -3.95 13.53
C GLY A 120 9.40 -4.80 13.39
N ASP A 121 8.27 -4.15 13.15
CA ASP A 121 6.97 -4.80 12.98
C ASP A 121 6.78 -5.36 11.56
N VAL A 122 7.29 -4.66 10.54
CA VAL A 122 7.12 -5.05 9.12
C VAL A 122 8.12 -6.12 8.69
N GLN A 123 9.35 -6.09 9.21
CA GLN A 123 10.41 -7.00 8.78
C GLN A 123 10.09 -8.50 8.95
N PRO A 124 9.50 -8.96 10.07
CA PRO A 124 9.09 -10.35 10.23
C PRO A 124 8.07 -10.80 9.17
N PHE A 125 7.13 -9.93 8.78
CA PHE A 125 6.14 -10.23 7.73
C PHE A 125 6.80 -10.37 6.37
N VAL A 126 7.78 -9.51 6.04
CA VAL A 126 8.53 -9.62 4.79
C VAL A 126 9.36 -10.92 4.75
N ALA A 127 9.97 -11.30 5.87
CA ALA A 127 10.70 -12.56 5.97
C ALA A 127 9.77 -13.78 5.80
N LEU A 128 8.61 -13.77 6.46
CA LEU A 128 7.58 -14.81 6.34
C LEU A 128 7.05 -14.91 4.90
N ALA A 129 6.73 -13.77 4.28
CA ALA A 129 6.26 -13.70 2.90
C ALA A 129 7.27 -14.31 1.92
N ARG A 130 8.56 -13.99 2.10
CA ARG A 130 9.63 -14.59 1.30
C ARG A 130 9.74 -16.09 1.53
N GLY A 131 9.66 -16.54 2.78
CA GLY A 131 9.66 -17.96 3.11
C GLY A 131 8.52 -18.72 2.42
N MET A 132 7.30 -18.20 2.50
CA MET A 132 6.13 -18.77 1.84
C MET A 132 6.25 -18.78 0.31
N ALA A 133 6.69 -17.67 -0.29
CA ALA A 133 6.88 -17.58 -1.73
C ALA A 133 7.93 -18.59 -2.23
N GLU A 134 9.11 -18.67 -1.61
CA GLU A 134 10.19 -19.56 -2.05
C GLU A 134 9.90 -21.04 -1.76
N SER A 135 9.38 -21.35 -0.57
CA SER A 135 9.19 -22.74 -0.13
C SER A 135 7.90 -23.36 -0.68
N ARG A 136 6.84 -22.57 -0.87
CA ARG A 136 5.52 -23.06 -1.29
C ARG A 136 5.08 -22.56 -2.66
N GLY A 137 5.78 -21.62 -3.27
CA GLY A 137 5.36 -21.02 -4.54
C GLY A 137 4.10 -20.18 -4.40
N TRP A 138 3.81 -19.64 -3.21
CA TRP A 138 2.58 -18.88 -2.96
C TRP A 138 2.71 -17.43 -3.43
N LEU A 139 1.57 -16.82 -3.75
CA LEU A 139 1.46 -15.37 -3.85
C LEU A 139 1.22 -14.80 -2.45
N VAL A 140 2.05 -13.86 -2.03
CA VAL A 140 1.85 -13.14 -0.77
C VAL A 140 1.65 -11.67 -1.07
N THR A 141 0.52 -11.10 -0.64
CA THR A 141 0.28 -9.66 -0.71
C THR A 141 0.47 -9.05 0.67
N ILE A 142 1.45 -8.17 0.81
CA ILE A 142 1.68 -7.41 2.04
C ILE A 142 0.98 -6.06 1.90
N CYS A 143 0.01 -5.81 2.77
CA CYS A 143 -0.67 -4.54 2.90
C CYS A 143 -0.13 -3.79 4.12
N THR A 144 0.64 -2.71 3.87
CA THR A 144 1.30 -1.91 4.91
C THR A 144 1.52 -0.47 4.46
N GLU A 145 2.20 0.33 5.26
CA GLU A 145 2.40 1.76 5.03
C GLU A 145 3.30 2.02 3.81
N LEU A 146 3.04 3.13 3.11
CA LEU A 146 3.64 3.43 1.80
C LEU A 146 5.18 3.49 1.85
N GLU A 147 5.74 3.90 2.98
CA GLU A 147 7.20 3.98 3.19
C GLU A 147 7.92 2.64 2.99
N PHE A 148 7.26 1.52 3.28
CA PHE A 148 7.86 0.18 3.17
C PHE A 148 7.82 -0.40 1.76
N ARG A 149 7.19 0.29 0.79
CA ARG A 149 7.09 -0.17 -0.60
C ARG A 149 8.46 -0.53 -1.17
N GLY A 150 9.44 0.37 -1.06
CA GLY A 150 10.80 0.15 -1.58
C GLY A 150 11.49 -1.03 -0.91
N PHE A 151 11.34 -1.16 0.41
CA PHE A 151 11.88 -2.28 1.19
C PHE A 151 11.29 -3.62 0.75
N ILE A 152 9.96 -3.71 0.61
CA ILE A 152 9.26 -4.92 0.17
C ILE A 152 9.67 -5.27 -1.26
N GLN A 153 9.63 -4.32 -2.19
CA GLN A 153 10.05 -4.54 -3.57
C GLN A 153 11.50 -5.05 -3.66
N GLN A 154 12.42 -4.47 -2.89
CA GLN A 154 13.81 -4.93 -2.85
C GLN A 154 13.92 -6.37 -2.32
N LYS A 155 13.22 -6.71 -1.23
CA LYS A 155 13.24 -8.06 -0.64
C LYS A 155 12.51 -9.10 -1.48
N SER A 156 11.66 -8.67 -2.39
CA SER A 156 10.94 -9.52 -3.35
C SER A 156 11.78 -9.86 -4.59
N LYS A 157 12.95 -9.23 -4.78
CA LYS A 157 13.83 -9.55 -5.90
C LYS A 157 14.44 -10.95 -5.75
N GLY A 158 14.60 -11.63 -6.88
CA GLY A 158 15.26 -12.93 -6.96
C GLY A 158 14.46 -14.11 -6.39
N LEU A 159 13.14 -13.96 -6.21
CA LEU A 159 12.26 -15.08 -5.91
C LEU A 159 12.21 -16.05 -7.09
N LYS A 160 12.32 -17.36 -6.82
CA LYS A 160 12.37 -18.38 -7.89
C LYS A 160 11.04 -19.07 -8.17
N ARG A 161 10.07 -19.00 -7.25
CA ARG A 161 8.85 -19.84 -7.30
C ARG A 161 7.54 -19.12 -6.99
N GLY A 162 7.54 -18.25 -5.99
CA GLY A 162 6.36 -17.47 -5.63
C GLY A 162 6.55 -15.99 -5.97
N ALA A 163 5.58 -15.18 -5.56
CA ALA A 163 5.61 -13.75 -5.76
C ALA A 163 5.19 -13.00 -4.49
N ILE A 164 5.73 -11.80 -4.33
CA ILE A 164 5.33 -10.88 -3.27
C ILE A 164 4.80 -9.60 -3.92
N ARG A 165 3.58 -9.20 -3.53
CA ARG A 165 2.88 -8.00 -3.97
C ARG A 165 2.79 -7.02 -2.79
N PHE A 166 2.94 -5.74 -3.06
CA PHE A 166 2.74 -4.67 -2.08
C PHE A 166 1.42 -3.94 -2.35
N LEU A 167 0.67 -3.63 -1.29
CA LEU A 167 -0.45 -2.70 -1.32
C LEU A 167 -0.35 -1.69 -0.16
N PRO A 168 -0.75 -0.43 -0.36
CA PRO A 168 -0.75 0.56 0.70
C PRO A 168 -1.96 0.37 1.63
N SER A 169 -1.73 0.38 2.94
CA SER A 169 -2.79 0.44 3.97
C SER A 169 -3.23 1.89 4.29
N GLY A 170 -2.46 2.88 3.82
CA GLY A 170 -2.48 4.23 4.38
C GLY A 170 -1.84 4.28 5.77
N GLY A 171 -1.75 5.49 6.31
CA GLY A 171 -1.05 5.79 7.55
C GLY A 171 0.44 6.03 7.36
N ASP A 172 1.09 6.49 8.43
CA ASP A 172 2.53 6.74 8.51
C ASP A 172 2.97 6.68 9.99
N THR A 173 3.28 5.47 10.45
CA THR A 173 3.58 5.17 11.85
C THR A 173 4.98 5.64 12.21
N ALA A 174 5.96 5.52 11.30
CA ALA A 174 7.30 6.07 11.53
C ALA A 174 7.26 7.57 11.82
N LYS A 175 6.58 8.38 10.99
CA LYS A 175 6.45 9.83 11.25
C LYS A 175 5.68 10.15 12.53
N ARG A 176 4.77 9.29 12.97
CA ARG A 176 4.04 9.49 14.24
C ARG A 176 4.93 9.23 15.44
N ILE A 177 5.72 8.17 15.41
CA ILE A 177 6.65 7.81 16.48
C ILE A 177 7.81 8.82 16.57
N GLU A 178 8.16 9.48 15.48
CA GLU A 178 9.15 10.56 15.48
C GLU A 178 8.72 11.81 16.26
N ARG A 179 7.43 11.97 16.59
CA ARG A 179 6.96 13.08 17.44
C ARG A 179 7.51 12.94 18.86
N TRP A 180 7.92 14.08 19.43
CA TRP A 180 8.61 14.14 20.72
C TRP A 180 7.82 13.46 21.86
N GLU A 181 6.50 13.62 21.89
CA GLU A 181 5.58 12.98 22.84
C GLU A 181 5.63 11.46 22.77
N ALA A 182 5.63 10.90 21.56
CA ALA A 182 5.69 9.45 21.35
C ALA A 182 7.05 8.88 21.80
N ARG A 183 8.14 9.64 21.59
CA ARG A 183 9.47 9.25 22.08
C ARG A 183 9.55 9.23 23.61
N GLN A 184 8.93 10.20 24.29
CA GLN A 184 8.93 10.21 25.76
C GLN A 184 8.08 9.06 26.34
N LEU A 185 6.93 8.77 25.74
CA LEU A 185 6.09 7.65 26.17
C LEU A 185 6.81 6.29 25.95
N MET A 186 7.61 6.16 24.88
CA MET A 186 8.45 4.96 24.62
C MET A 186 9.54 4.78 25.67
N GLN A 187 10.00 5.86 26.29
CA GLN A 187 11.04 5.81 27.33
C GLN A 187 10.49 5.39 28.69
N ALA A 188 9.17 5.47 28.91
CA ALA A 188 8.57 5.24 30.22
C ALA A 188 8.60 3.76 30.67
N LYS A 189 8.80 2.78 29.77
CA LYS A 189 8.98 1.34 30.07
C LYS A 189 8.05 0.73 31.14
N THR A 190 6.83 1.25 31.30
CA THR A 190 5.83 0.65 32.19
C THR A 190 4.87 -0.21 31.38
N GLU A 191 4.42 -1.33 31.92
CA GLU A 191 3.43 -2.21 31.28
C GLU A 191 2.14 -1.46 30.90
N ILE A 192 1.72 -0.51 31.74
CA ILE A 192 0.55 0.34 31.48
C ILE A 192 0.78 1.26 30.29
N ALA A 193 1.98 1.84 30.15
CA ALA A 193 2.32 2.67 28.99
C ALA A 193 2.35 1.83 27.72
N GLU A 194 2.89 0.61 27.76
CA GLU A 194 2.86 -0.32 26.64
C GLU A 194 1.43 -0.69 26.25
N MET A 195 0.57 -1.07 27.21
CA MET A 195 -0.84 -1.36 26.94
C MET A 195 -1.58 -0.15 26.33
N LEU A 196 -1.37 1.04 26.87
CA LEU A 196 -1.96 2.27 26.32
C LEU A 196 -1.48 2.51 24.89
N MET A 197 -0.18 2.34 24.61
CA MET A 197 0.36 2.46 23.25
C MET A 197 -0.28 1.49 22.28
N LEU A 198 -0.48 0.25 22.70
CA LEU A 198 -1.12 -0.77 21.86
C LEU A 198 -2.57 -0.39 21.55
N ALA A 199 -3.33 0.03 22.56
CA ALA A 199 -4.69 0.50 22.38
C ALA A 199 -4.77 1.74 21.46
N PHE A 200 -3.89 2.71 21.66
CA PHE A 200 -3.82 3.90 20.79
C PHE A 200 -3.41 3.57 19.35
N SER A 201 -2.50 2.61 19.17
CA SER A 201 -2.06 2.15 17.86
C SER A 201 -3.20 1.46 17.13
N GLU A 202 -3.89 0.52 17.78
CA GLU A 202 -5.06 -0.14 17.21
C GLU A 202 -6.17 0.88 16.86
N ALA A 203 -6.51 1.79 17.78
CA ALA A 203 -7.47 2.87 17.53
C ALA A 203 -7.07 3.73 16.30
N SER A 204 -5.79 4.05 16.18
CA SER A 204 -5.24 4.81 15.05
C SER A 204 -5.29 4.03 13.73
N PHE A 205 -5.29 2.71 13.79
CA PHE A 205 -5.29 1.84 12.61
C PHE A 205 -6.69 1.56 12.07
N PHE A 206 -7.75 1.83 12.84
CA PHE A 206 -9.13 1.75 12.35
C PHE A 206 -9.41 2.65 11.15
N ALA A 207 -8.70 3.78 11.01
CA ALA A 207 -8.80 4.62 9.81
C ALA A 207 -8.43 3.85 8.52
N SER A 208 -7.61 2.81 8.62
CA SER A 208 -7.21 1.92 7.52
C SER A 208 -8.12 0.70 7.36
N ALA A 209 -9.08 0.45 8.25
CA ALA A 209 -9.89 -0.78 8.23
C ALA A 209 -10.61 -0.97 6.88
N THR A 210 -11.23 0.09 6.38
CA THR A 210 -11.94 0.05 5.09
C THR A 210 -10.99 -0.05 3.91
N VAL A 211 -9.72 0.38 4.06
CA VAL A 211 -8.67 0.16 3.06
C VAL A 211 -8.36 -1.33 2.95
N PHE A 212 -8.12 -2.02 4.07
CA PHE A 212 -7.85 -3.46 4.04
C PHE A 212 -9.00 -4.25 3.41
N VAL A 213 -10.23 -3.99 3.85
CA VAL A 213 -11.45 -4.59 3.27
C VAL A 213 -11.50 -4.34 1.76
N ARG A 214 -11.36 -3.07 1.34
CA ARG A 214 -11.43 -2.70 -0.07
C ARG A 214 -10.34 -3.39 -0.91
N GLN A 215 -9.12 -3.50 -0.40
CA GLN A 215 -8.03 -4.17 -1.10
C GLN A 215 -8.32 -5.67 -1.26
N ILE A 216 -8.79 -6.34 -0.21
CA ILE A 216 -9.16 -7.76 -0.27
C ILE A 216 -10.31 -7.97 -1.26
N GLU A 217 -11.37 -7.15 -1.19
CA GLU A 217 -12.51 -7.21 -2.12
C GLU A 217 -12.07 -7.07 -3.59
N VAL A 218 -11.13 -6.17 -3.88
CA VAL A 218 -10.59 -6.02 -5.24
C VAL A 218 -9.79 -7.26 -5.60
N LEU A 219 -8.88 -7.72 -4.74
CA LEU A 219 -8.06 -8.89 -5.03
C LEU A 219 -8.95 -10.11 -5.30
N LYS A 220 -10.03 -10.31 -4.54
CA LYS A 220 -11.03 -11.37 -4.75
C LYS A 220 -11.68 -11.37 -6.14
N LYS A 221 -11.75 -10.21 -6.81
CA LYS A 221 -12.24 -10.13 -8.21
C LYS A 221 -11.22 -10.66 -9.22
N GLU A 222 -9.93 -10.58 -8.89
CA GLU A 222 -8.83 -11.12 -9.69
C GLU A 222 -8.58 -12.59 -9.37
N ARG A 223 -8.56 -12.94 -8.08
CA ARG A 223 -8.24 -14.27 -7.54
C ARG A 223 -8.67 -14.42 -6.09
N PRO A 224 -9.02 -15.63 -5.63
CA PRO A 224 -9.38 -15.84 -4.22
C PRO A 224 -8.20 -15.51 -3.31
N VAL A 225 -8.49 -14.84 -2.20
CA VAL A 225 -7.57 -14.70 -1.06
C VAL A 225 -7.89 -15.83 -0.09
N ASP A 226 -6.92 -16.69 0.18
CA ASP A 226 -7.12 -17.92 0.95
C ASP A 226 -7.00 -17.72 2.46
N LEU A 227 -6.21 -16.74 2.89
CA LEU A 227 -5.88 -16.54 4.30
C LEU A 227 -5.45 -15.09 4.57
N ILE A 228 -5.94 -14.53 5.67
CA ILE A 228 -5.44 -13.29 6.26
C ILE A 228 -4.45 -13.64 7.38
N ILE A 229 -3.29 -12.97 7.37
CA ILE A 229 -2.32 -13.01 8.47
C ILE A 229 -2.14 -11.58 8.94
N ASN A 230 -2.26 -11.30 10.23
CA ASN A 230 -2.18 -9.93 10.74
C ASN A 230 -1.11 -9.74 11.82
N SER A 231 -0.63 -8.51 11.95
CA SER A 231 0.10 -8.08 13.15
C SER A 231 -0.86 -8.04 14.33
N PHE A 232 -0.32 -8.26 15.53
CA PHE A 232 -1.09 -8.23 16.76
C PHE A 232 -1.83 -6.89 16.97
N THR A 233 -1.24 -5.78 16.51
CA THR A 233 -1.82 -4.42 16.51
C THR A 233 -2.98 -4.22 15.54
N LEU A 234 -3.24 -5.18 14.65
CA LEU A 234 -4.30 -5.14 13.65
C LEU A 234 -5.36 -6.23 13.87
N THR A 235 -5.36 -6.92 15.01
CA THR A 235 -6.25 -8.06 15.25
C THR A 235 -7.72 -7.70 15.12
N GLY A 236 -8.20 -6.62 15.75
CA GLY A 236 -9.59 -6.18 15.60
C GLY A 236 -9.94 -5.82 14.15
N VAL A 237 -9.03 -5.17 13.44
CA VAL A 237 -9.22 -4.81 12.02
C VAL A 237 -9.22 -6.05 11.11
N ALA A 238 -8.38 -7.03 11.39
CA ALA A 238 -8.29 -8.28 10.65
C ALA A 238 -9.52 -9.16 10.87
N MET A 239 -10.07 -9.20 12.09
CA MET A 239 -11.35 -9.86 12.37
C MET A 239 -12.48 -9.26 11.55
N LEU A 240 -12.59 -7.93 11.51
CA LEU A 240 -13.58 -7.23 10.69
C LEU A 240 -13.41 -7.52 9.20
N ALA A 241 -12.17 -7.53 8.71
CA ALA A 241 -11.87 -7.83 7.31
C ALA A 241 -12.18 -9.29 6.95
N SER A 242 -11.83 -10.23 7.84
CA SER A 242 -12.11 -11.66 7.74
C SER A 242 -13.60 -11.93 7.62
N GLU A 243 -14.39 -11.38 8.55
CA GLU A 243 -15.85 -11.51 8.54
C GLU A 243 -16.46 -10.90 7.29
N ARG A 244 -16.11 -9.65 6.98
CA ARG A 244 -16.68 -8.91 5.84
C ARG A 244 -16.35 -9.52 4.49
N CYS A 245 -15.15 -10.08 4.34
CA CYS A 245 -14.65 -10.63 3.09
C CYS A 245 -14.78 -12.15 3.01
N GLU A 246 -15.26 -12.81 4.06
CA GLU A 246 -15.36 -14.28 4.15
C GLU A 246 -14.01 -14.96 3.86
N VAL A 247 -12.94 -14.48 4.49
CA VAL A 247 -11.59 -15.02 4.35
C VAL A 247 -11.08 -15.41 5.73
N PRO A 248 -10.65 -16.66 5.97
CA PRO A 248 -10.17 -17.07 7.28
C PRO A 248 -8.95 -16.25 7.70
N MET A 249 -8.79 -16.06 9.01
CA MET A 249 -7.68 -15.36 9.65
C MET A 249 -6.84 -16.35 10.46
N ALA A 250 -5.51 -16.18 10.44
CA ALA A 250 -4.55 -16.93 11.26
C ALA A 250 -3.80 -16.01 12.22
#